data_AF-A0AAT9GQ35-F1
#
_entry.id   AF-A0AAT9GQ35-F1
#
_cell.length_a   1.000
_cell.length_b   1.000
_cell.length_c   1.000
_cell.angle_alpha   90.00
_cell.angle_beta   90.00
_cell.angle_gamma   90.00
#
_symmetry.space_group_name_H-M   'P 1'
#
loop_
_entity.id
_entity.type
_entity.pdbx_description
1 polymer ?
#
loop_
_entity_poly.entity_id
_entity_poly.type
_entity_poly.pdbx_seq_one_letter_code
_entity_poly.pdbx_strand_id
1 'polypeptide(L)' 'MERDLIKLDESYIYARLIKALDDSLLAIKLFERGFIRNSAGKVFTAVKALLSALIIKYEDKL' A
#
# COMPACT_ATOMS: atom_id res chain seq x y z
N MET A 1 7.63 -25.48 3.26
CA MET A 1 8.22 -24.13 3.34
C MET A 1 7.53 -23.26 2.30
N GLU A 2 6.62 -22.35 2.57
CA GLU A 2 6.05 -21.73 3.77
C GLU A 2 4.62 -21.36 3.34
N ARG A 3 3.60 -22.12 3.72
CA ARG A 3 2.18 -21.81 3.39
C ARG A 3 1.38 -21.34 4.60
N ASP A 4 2.06 -21.11 5.71
CA ASP A 4 1.49 -20.51 6.92
C ASP A 4 1.80 -19.00 7.01
N LEU A 5 2.16 -18.38 5.89
CA LEU A 5 2.51 -16.98 5.76
C LEU A 5 1.25 -16.11 5.74
N ILE A 6 0.95 -15.49 6.89
CA ILE A 6 0.00 -14.37 7.07
C ILE A 6 -1.40 -14.67 6.53
N LYS A 7 -2.38 -14.81 7.42
CA LYS A 7 -3.80 -14.82 7.03
C LYS A 7 -4.12 -13.55 6.23
N LEU A 8 -4.44 -13.73 4.95
CA LEU A 8 -4.91 -12.66 4.07
C LEU A 8 -6.39 -12.42 4.36
N ASP A 9 -6.66 -11.83 5.52
CA ASP A 9 -8.00 -11.51 6.00
C ASP A 9 -8.23 -9.98 6.03
N GLU A 10 -9.32 -9.55 6.67
CA GLU A 10 -9.62 -8.13 6.81
C GLU A 10 -8.48 -7.34 7.46
N SER A 11 -7.74 -7.92 8.41
CA SER A 11 -6.60 -7.28 9.06
C SER A 11 -5.48 -6.97 8.07
N TYR A 12 -5.24 -7.86 7.11
CA TYR A 12 -4.31 -7.61 6.02
C TYR A 12 -4.79 -6.46 5.13
N ILE A 13 -6.08 -6.44 4.76
CA ILE A 13 -6.68 -5.34 3.98
C ILE A 13 -6.49 -4.00 4.72
N TYR A 14 -6.81 -3.93 6.01
CA TYR A 14 -6.63 -2.72 6.82
C TYR A 14 -5.16 -2.28 6.88
N ALA A 15 -4.22 -3.22 7.08
CA ALA A 15 -2.79 -2.89 7.08
C ALA A 15 -2.33 -2.30 5.74
N ARG A 16 -2.85 -2.80 4.61
CA ARG A 16 -2.55 -2.27 3.28
C ARG A 16 -3.18 -0.90 3.04
N LEU A 17 -4.39 -0.65 3.54
CA LEU A 17 -5.02 0.68 3.47
C LEU A 17 -4.25 1.72 4.29
N ILE A 18 -3.87 1.39 5.53
CA ILE A 18 -3.05 2.26 6.38
C ILE A 18 -1.72 2.57 5.66
N LYS A 19 -1.07 1.54 5.09
CA LYS A 19 0.17 1.73 4.33
C LYS A 19 0.00 2.68 3.14
N ALA A 20 -1.09 2.55 2.39
CA ALA A 20 -1.37 3.43 1.26
C ALA A 20 -1.54 4.89 1.70
N LEU A 21 -2.24 5.13 2.80
CA LEU A 21 -2.44 6.47 3.37
C LEU A 21 -1.10 7.06 3.88
N ASP A 22 -0.35 6.28 4.65
CA ASP A 22 0.94 6.71 5.23
C ASP A 22 1.96 7.06 4.15
N ASP A 23 2.13 6.20 3.14
CA ASP A 23 3.06 6.48 2.05
C ASP A 23 2.60 7.65 1.20
N SER A 24 1.30 7.88 1.02
CA SER A 24 0.78 9.06 0.33
C SER A 24 1.08 10.36 1.10
N LEU A 25 0.85 10.37 2.41
CA LEU A 25 1.17 11.52 3.26
C LEU A 25 2.67 11.83 3.26
N LEU A 26 3.51 10.78 3.30
CA LEU A 26 4.95 10.94 3.21
C LEU A 26 5.40 11.42 1.83
N ALA A 27 4.76 10.95 0.75
CA ALA A 27 5.05 11.42 -0.60
C ALA A 27 4.84 12.93 -0.74
N ILE A 28 3.74 13.46 -0.19
CA ILE A 28 3.45 14.90 -0.16
C ILE A 28 4.57 15.65 0.59
N LYS A 29 4.88 15.21 1.83
CA LYS A 29 5.94 15.81 2.66
C LYS A 29 7.32 15.79 2.00
N LEU A 30 7.62 14.79 1.17
CA LEU A 30 8.87 14.69 0.42
C LEU A 30 8.86 15.62 -0.79
N PHE A 31 7.72 15.72 -1.48
CA PHE A 31 7.55 16.59 -2.64
C PHE A 31 7.71 18.07 -2.25
N GLU A 32 7.05 18.50 -1.17
CA GLU A 32 7.13 19.87 -0.64
C GLU A 32 8.56 20.28 -0.25
N ARG A 33 9.42 19.31 0.06
CA ARG A 33 10.84 19.52 0.39
C ARG A 33 11.78 19.36 -0.81
N GLY A 34 11.25 19.19 -2.03
CA GLY A 34 12.03 19.03 -3.26
C GLY A 34 12.61 17.63 -3.49
N PHE A 35 12.26 16.63 -2.67
CA PHE A 35 12.73 15.24 -2.83
C PHE A 35 11.89 14.47 -3.86
N ILE A 36 11.91 14.92 -5.12
CA ILE A 36 11.02 14.44 -6.20
C ILE A 36 11.12 12.92 -6.42
N ARG A 37 12.33 12.35 -6.51
CA ARG A 37 12.53 10.90 -6.70
C ARG A 37 11.98 10.07 -5.55
N ASN A 38 12.20 10.51 -4.32
CA ASN A 38 11.73 9.81 -3.12
C ASN A 38 10.20 9.90 -3.02
N SER A 39 9.63 11.07 -3.34
CA SER A 39 8.18 11.27 -3.41
C SER A 39 7.54 10.32 -4.42
N ALA A 40 8.06 10.26 -5.65
CA ALA A 40 7.56 9.34 -6.68
C ALA A 40 7.64 7.86 -6.23
N GLY A 41 8.74 7.48 -5.57
CA GLY A 41 8.87 6.14 -4.98
C GLY A 41 7.79 5.84 -3.94
N LYS A 42 7.40 6.83 -3.13
CA LYS A 42 6.33 6.69 -2.14
C LYS A 42 4.93 6.64 -2.74
N VAL A 43 4.66 7.43 -3.79
CA VAL A 43 3.41 7.29 -4.56
C VAL A 43 3.30 5.88 -5.14
N PHE A 44 4.38 5.35 -5.72
CA PHE A 44 4.38 4.00 -6.28
C PHE A 44 4.10 2.93 -5.21
N THR A 45 4.71 3.04 -4.02
CA THR A 45 4.43 2.07 -2.93
C THR A 45 3.00 2.20 -2.39
N ALA A 46 2.44 3.43 -2.33
CA ALA A 46 1.06 3.65 -1.94
C ALA A 46 0.06 3.00 -2.92
N VAL A 47 0.26 3.16 -4.23
CA VAL A 47 -0.58 2.52 -5.26
C VAL A 47 -0.52 1.01 -5.16
N LYS A 48 0.68 0.42 -5.00
CA LYS A 48 0.81 -1.03 -4.79
C LYS A 48 0.07 -1.49 -3.53
N ALA A 49 0.09 -0.70 -2.45
CA ALA A 49 -0.63 -1.02 -1.24
C ALA A 49 -2.15 -1.02 -1.44
N LEU A 50 -2.67 0.01 -2.10
CA LEU A 50 -4.09 0.08 -2.46
C LEU A 50 -4.52 -1.08 -3.37
N LEU A 51 -3.75 -1.39 -4.42
CA LEU A 51 -4.05 -2.51 -5.31
C LEU A 51 -4.06 -3.85 -4.57
N SER A 52 -3.10 -4.10 -3.66
CA SER A 52 -3.14 -5.30 -2.82
C SER A 52 -4.42 -5.39 -1.99
N ALA A 53 -4.86 -4.28 -1.38
CA ALA A 53 -6.10 -4.25 -0.61
C ALA A 53 -7.33 -4.55 -1.48
N LEU A 54 -7.41 -3.95 -2.67
CA LEU A 54 -8.52 -4.15 -3.60
C LEU A 54 -8.56 -5.57 -4.15
N ILE A 55 -7.42 -6.14 -4.54
CA ILE A 55 -7.35 -7.52 -5.06
C ILE A 55 -7.86 -8.49 -4.01
N ILE A 56 -7.36 -8.41 -2.77
CA ILE A 56 -7.82 -9.31 -1.70
C ILE A 56 -9.29 -9.07 -1.34
N LYS A 57 -9.75 -7.81 -1.37
CA LYS A 57 -11.16 -7.49 -1.05
C LYS A 57 -12.16 -8.04 -2.07
N TYR A 58 -11.75 -8.18 -3.33
CA TYR A 58 -12.61 -8.54 -4.45
C TYR A 58 -12.10 -9.78 -5.20
N GLU A 59 -11.26 -10.59 -4.58
CA GLU A 59 -10.66 -11.79 -5.19
C GLU A 59 -11.75 -12.77 -5.66
N ASP A 60 -12.87 -12.82 -4.96
CA ASP A 60 -14.05 -13.63 -5.28
C ASP A 60 -14.76 -13.22 -6.59
N LYS A 61 -14.41 -12.06 -7.16
CA LYS A 61 -15.05 -11.46 -8.35
C LYS A 61 -14.12 -11.33 -9.56
N LEU A 62 -12.87 -11.79 -9.45
CA LEU A 62 -11.88 -11.79 -10.53
C LEU A 62 -11.86 -13.12 -11.27
#